data_AF-A1CHQ1-F1
#
_entry.id   AF-A1CHQ1-F1
#
_cell.length_a   1.000
_cell.length_b   1.000
_cell.length_c   1.000
_cell.angle_alpha   90.00
_cell.angle_beta   90.00
_cell.angle_gamma   90.00
#
_symmetry.space_group_name_H-M   'P 1'
#
loop_
_entity.id
_entity.type
_entity.pdbx_description
1 polymer ?
#
loop_
_entity_poly.entity_id
_entity_poly.type
_entity_poly.pdbx_seq_one_letter_code
_entity_poly.pdbx_strand_id
1 'polypeptide(L)'
;MTSWSRNQIAPVSNLAQRKVYLQVGTADTTVGPNVMAQLQEQLAGFVDASNMTYIITKGAAHTFPTDFDGDGENPCGTASSPYISNRGYDGAGAARNDGALSGSALAFEQTGSYGAAGMDGTGYVDVPLACQAGTKCTLHVALHGVSAGPRQDWGQVCAEYRVFAVGGCERDDRPVSAGYGGYQDNTLHFI
;
A
#
# COMPACT_ATOMS: atom_id res chain seq x y z
N MET A 1 -11.69 -25.40 -12.00
CA MET A 1 -11.06 -25.62 -10.69
C MET A 1 -11.59 -24.55 -9.73
N THR A 2 -12.49 -24.87 -8.79
CA THR A 2 -13.18 -23.84 -7.98
C THR A 2 -13.21 -24.13 -6.47
N SER A 3 -12.54 -25.17 -5.97
CA SER A 3 -12.71 -25.61 -4.56
C SER A 3 -11.49 -25.40 -3.65
N TRP A 4 -10.54 -24.52 -3.98
CA TRP A 4 -9.38 -24.31 -3.09
C TRP A 4 -9.78 -23.71 -1.74
N SER A 5 -10.84 -22.88 -1.69
CA SER A 5 -11.19 -22.12 -0.49
C SER A 5 -12.43 -22.60 0.27
N ARG A 6 -13.15 -23.66 -0.12
CA ARG A 6 -14.35 -24.16 0.63
C ARG A 6 -15.28 -23.06 1.22
N ASN A 7 -15.58 -21.99 0.46
CA ASN A 7 -16.35 -20.80 0.86
C ASN A 7 -15.71 -19.89 1.94
N GLN A 8 -14.41 -19.99 2.18
CA GLN A 8 -13.64 -19.20 3.15
C GLN A 8 -13.30 -17.80 2.62
N ILE A 9 -13.41 -17.57 1.31
CA ILE A 9 -13.18 -16.27 0.66
C ILE A 9 -14.41 -15.86 -0.16
N ALA A 10 -14.50 -14.57 -0.46
CA ALA A 10 -15.53 -14.05 -1.37
C ALA A 10 -15.46 -14.72 -2.76
N PRO A 11 -16.56 -14.71 -3.54
CA PRO A 11 -16.58 -15.32 -4.86
C PRO A 11 -15.44 -14.83 -5.77
N VAL A 12 -14.69 -15.76 -6.37
CA VAL A 12 -13.56 -15.43 -7.27
C VAL A 12 -14.01 -14.66 -8.52
N SER A 13 -15.29 -14.75 -8.90
CA SER A 13 -15.88 -13.93 -9.96
C SER A 13 -15.77 -12.43 -9.71
N ASN A 14 -15.59 -12.00 -8.45
CA ASN A 14 -15.36 -10.61 -8.11
C ASN A 14 -14.04 -10.09 -8.71
N LEU A 15 -13.04 -10.96 -8.89
CA LEU A 15 -11.70 -10.60 -9.39
C LEU A 15 -11.71 -10.16 -10.85
N ALA A 16 -12.66 -10.65 -11.67
CA ALA A 16 -12.76 -10.27 -13.08
C ALA A 16 -12.96 -8.76 -13.28
N GLN A 17 -13.58 -8.10 -12.28
CA GLN A 17 -13.84 -6.67 -12.29
C GLN A 17 -12.87 -5.87 -11.40
N ARG A 18 -11.80 -6.48 -10.87
CA ARG A 18 -10.79 -5.78 -10.06
C ARG A 18 -9.65 -5.32 -10.94
N LYS A 19 -9.16 -4.12 -10.67
CA LYS A 19 -7.86 -3.67 -11.18
C LYS A 19 -6.78 -4.27 -10.30
N VAL A 20 -5.71 -4.76 -10.91
CA VAL A 20 -4.57 -5.35 -10.20
C VAL A 20 -3.30 -4.73 -10.73
N TYR A 21 -2.50 -4.20 -9.81
CA TYR A 21 -1.21 -3.63 -10.06
C TYR A 21 -0.14 -4.48 -9.37
N LEU A 22 0.81 -4.99 -10.15
CA LEU A 22 1.93 -5.79 -9.70
C LEU A 22 3.22 -5.07 -10.09
N GLN A 23 4.18 -4.99 -9.18
CA GLN A 23 5.48 -4.43 -9.45
C GLN A 23 6.60 -5.27 -8.85
N VAL A 24 7.75 -5.33 -9.51
CA VAL A 24 8.95 -5.94 -8.95
C VAL A 24 10.21 -5.33 -9.53
N GLY A 25 11.28 -5.28 -8.75
CA GLY A 25 12.61 -4.90 -9.23
C GLY A 25 13.39 -6.08 -9.80
N THR A 26 14.16 -5.90 -10.88
CA THR A 26 14.98 -7.00 -11.44
C THR A 26 16.14 -7.42 -10.54
N ALA A 27 16.53 -6.58 -9.58
CA ALA A 27 17.57 -6.86 -8.60
C ALA A 27 16.99 -7.17 -7.21
N ASP A 28 15.66 -7.34 -7.09
CA ASP A 28 15.04 -7.81 -5.86
C ASP A 28 15.38 -9.30 -5.66
N THR A 29 16.12 -9.58 -4.58
CA THR A 29 16.48 -10.92 -4.13
C THR A 29 15.82 -11.29 -2.80
N THR A 30 14.92 -10.45 -2.28
CA THR A 30 14.15 -10.67 -1.05
C THR A 30 12.85 -11.41 -1.39
N VAL A 31 12.06 -10.87 -2.32
CA VAL A 31 10.87 -11.54 -2.88
C VAL A 31 11.17 -11.95 -4.32
N GLY A 32 11.46 -10.95 -5.16
CA GLY A 32 12.08 -11.12 -6.46
C GLY A 32 11.14 -11.50 -7.62
N PRO A 33 11.64 -11.37 -8.87
CA PRO A 33 10.81 -11.49 -10.08
C PRO A 33 10.13 -12.85 -10.25
N ASN A 34 10.77 -13.94 -9.84
CA ASN A 34 10.22 -15.29 -10.00
C ASN A 34 8.96 -15.51 -9.15
N VAL A 35 8.89 -14.91 -7.96
CA VAL A 35 7.72 -15.00 -7.08
C VAL A 35 6.60 -14.13 -7.64
N MET A 36 6.92 -12.90 -8.04
CA MET A 36 5.93 -11.99 -8.63
C MET A 36 5.37 -12.47 -9.97
N ALA A 37 6.17 -13.18 -10.78
CA ALA A 37 5.71 -13.84 -12.00
C ALA A 37 4.70 -14.97 -11.69
N GLN A 38 4.92 -15.76 -10.64
CA GLN A 38 3.95 -16.79 -10.23
C GLN A 38 2.64 -16.17 -9.71
N LEU A 39 2.70 -15.04 -8.99
CA LEU A 39 1.50 -14.30 -8.58
C LEU A 39 0.73 -13.78 -9.80
N GLN A 40 1.44 -13.22 -10.78
CA GLN A 40 0.86 -12.77 -12.04
C GLN A 40 0.16 -13.91 -12.78
N GLU A 41 0.83 -15.07 -12.92
CA GLU A 41 0.26 -16.26 -13.55
C GLU A 41 -0.98 -16.77 -12.81
N GLN A 42 -0.91 -16.82 -11.47
CA GLN A 42 -2.05 -17.22 -10.64
C GLN A 42 -3.26 -16.29 -10.87
N LEU A 43 -3.06 -14.98 -10.86
CA LEU A 43 -4.15 -14.00 -11.00
C LEU A 43 -4.68 -13.93 -12.44
N ALA A 44 -3.88 -14.25 -13.45
CA ALA A 44 -4.31 -14.29 -14.85
C ALA A 44 -5.43 -15.31 -15.11
N GLY A 45 -5.59 -16.31 -14.23
CA GLY A 45 -6.73 -17.23 -14.26
C GLY A 45 -8.07 -16.64 -13.82
N PHE A 46 -8.08 -15.42 -13.23
CA PHE A 46 -9.27 -14.83 -12.59
C PHE A 46 -9.53 -13.37 -12.95
N VAL A 47 -8.49 -12.61 -13.30
CA VAL A 47 -8.56 -11.17 -13.59
C VAL A 47 -8.53 -10.95 -15.10
N ASP A 48 -9.36 -10.04 -15.60
CA ASP A 48 -9.29 -9.61 -17.00
C ASP A 48 -7.92 -8.98 -17.29
N ALA A 49 -7.26 -9.39 -18.37
CA ALA A 49 -5.94 -8.88 -18.73
C ALA A 49 -5.91 -7.35 -18.90
N SER A 50 -7.02 -6.73 -19.32
CA SER A 50 -7.16 -5.27 -19.42
C SER A 50 -7.17 -4.55 -18.07
N ASN A 51 -7.45 -5.28 -16.99
CA ASN A 51 -7.44 -4.79 -15.61
C ASN A 51 -6.13 -5.12 -14.87
N MET A 52 -5.19 -5.83 -15.49
CA MET A 52 -3.93 -6.20 -14.85
C MET A 52 -2.76 -5.39 -15.42
N THR A 53 -2.02 -4.74 -14.54
CA THR A 53 -0.75 -4.05 -14.87
C THR A 53 0.38 -4.78 -14.14
N TYR A 54 1.42 -5.17 -14.86
CA TYR A 54 2.63 -5.79 -14.30
C TYR A 54 3.89 -5.06 -14.75
N ILE A 55 4.59 -4.46 -13.79
CA ILE A 55 5.74 -3.58 -14.02
C ILE A 55 7.00 -4.22 -13.48
N ILE A 56 8.05 -4.22 -14.30
CA ILE A 56 9.38 -4.72 -13.92
C ILE A 56 10.37 -3.56 -13.99
N THR A 57 10.85 -3.10 -12.83
CA THR A 57 11.78 -1.98 -12.73
C THR A 57 13.22 -2.48 -12.80
N LYS A 58 13.92 -2.17 -13.89
CA LYS A 58 15.32 -2.60 -14.08
C LYS A 58 16.24 -2.00 -13.02
N GLY A 59 16.99 -2.87 -12.35
CA GLY A 59 18.00 -2.51 -11.34
C GLY A 59 17.45 -2.10 -9.98
N ALA A 60 16.12 -2.10 -9.79
CA ALA A 60 15.53 -1.92 -8.46
C ALA A 60 15.71 -3.19 -7.62
N ALA A 61 16.13 -3.01 -6.37
CA ALA A 61 16.14 -4.03 -5.32
C ALA A 61 14.75 -4.07 -4.65
N HIS A 62 14.65 -4.72 -3.49
CA HIS A 62 13.41 -4.75 -2.71
C HIS A 62 13.16 -3.38 -2.05
N THR A 63 12.31 -2.56 -2.67
CA THR A 63 11.97 -1.21 -2.19
C THR A 63 10.70 -0.71 -2.86
N PHE A 64 9.94 0.14 -2.15
CA PHE A 64 8.84 0.91 -2.71
C PHE A 64 9.40 2.02 -3.62
N PRO A 65 9.06 2.02 -4.91
CA PRO A 65 9.58 2.99 -5.85
C PRO A 65 8.74 4.27 -5.85
N THR A 66 9.44 5.40 -5.77
CA THR A 66 8.86 6.75 -5.87
C THR A 66 9.44 7.49 -7.08
N ASP A 67 8.86 8.64 -7.40
CA ASP A 67 9.37 9.59 -8.42
C ASP A 67 9.73 10.95 -7.83
N PHE A 68 9.84 11.03 -6.51
CA PHE A 68 10.17 12.24 -5.76
C PHE A 68 11.31 11.95 -4.78
N ASP A 69 12.04 12.99 -4.42
CA ASP A 69 13.08 12.88 -3.39
C ASP A 69 12.43 12.91 -2.00
N GLY A 70 12.27 11.75 -1.39
CA GLY A 70 11.82 11.59 -0.01
C GLY A 70 12.96 11.75 1.01
N ASP A 71 12.64 12.23 2.20
CA ASP A 71 13.59 12.26 3.30
C ASP A 71 13.97 10.82 3.73
N GLY A 72 15.27 10.54 3.83
CA GLY A 72 15.77 9.26 4.35
C GLY A 72 15.72 8.07 3.38
N GLU A 73 15.42 8.29 2.10
CA GLU A 73 15.38 7.23 1.10
C GLU A 73 16.70 6.44 0.96
N ASN A 74 16.58 5.15 0.64
CA ASN A 74 17.72 4.31 0.34
C ASN A 74 18.06 4.34 -1.16
N PRO A 75 19.31 4.01 -1.54
CA PRO A 75 19.62 3.77 -2.94
C PRO A 75 18.77 2.61 -3.48
N CYS A 76 18.06 2.83 -4.57
CA CYS A 76 17.14 1.80 -5.07
C CYS A 76 17.83 0.52 -5.57
N GLY A 77 19.15 0.52 -5.76
CA GLY A 77 19.92 -0.71 -6.05
C GLY A 77 20.19 -1.57 -4.81
N THR A 78 19.71 -1.15 -3.63
CA THR A 78 20.01 -1.75 -2.33
C THR A 78 18.70 -1.92 -1.56
N ALA A 79 18.50 -3.10 -0.97
CA ALA A 79 17.38 -3.33 -0.07
C ALA A 79 17.82 -2.97 1.36
N SER A 80 17.45 -1.79 1.82
CA SER A 80 17.75 -1.32 3.17
C SER A 80 16.67 -0.37 3.66
N SER A 81 16.53 -0.23 4.99
CA SER A 81 15.64 0.76 5.60
C SER A 81 15.82 2.14 4.97
N PRO A 82 14.74 2.88 4.69
CA PRO A 82 13.33 2.57 5.00
C PRO A 82 12.62 1.72 3.95
N TYR A 83 13.36 1.19 2.97
CA TYR A 83 12.83 0.47 1.80
C TYR A 83 11.96 1.37 0.91
N ILE A 84 12.27 2.66 0.83
CA ILE A 84 11.67 3.63 -0.09
C ILE A 84 12.80 4.23 -0.93
N SER A 85 12.62 4.32 -2.24
CA SER A 85 13.63 4.90 -3.12
C SER A 85 13.06 5.64 -4.33
N ASN A 86 13.62 6.80 -4.63
CA ASN A 86 13.36 7.49 -5.89
C ASN A 86 13.95 6.74 -7.10
N ARG A 87 13.07 6.40 -8.06
CA ARG A 87 13.39 5.82 -9.37
C ARG A 87 12.80 6.59 -10.54
N GLY A 88 12.23 7.77 -10.31
CA GLY A 88 11.44 8.47 -11.30
C GLY A 88 10.23 7.65 -11.76
N TYR A 89 9.72 6.78 -10.87
CA TYR A 89 8.59 5.91 -11.14
C TYR A 89 7.60 5.97 -9.98
N ASP A 90 6.38 6.43 -10.28
CA ASP A 90 5.28 6.47 -9.33
C ASP A 90 4.75 5.06 -9.05
N GLY A 91 5.26 4.42 -7.97
CA GLY A 91 4.83 3.11 -7.49
C GLY A 91 3.39 3.06 -6.97
N ALA A 92 2.83 4.19 -6.58
CA ALA A 92 1.46 4.25 -6.07
C ALA A 92 0.42 4.45 -7.17
N GLY A 93 0.83 5.00 -8.32
CA GLY A 93 -0.02 5.17 -9.49
C GLY A 93 -1.27 5.98 -9.18
N ALA A 94 -2.46 5.39 -9.37
CA ALA A 94 -3.73 6.09 -9.18
C ALA A 94 -3.96 6.66 -7.76
N ALA A 95 -3.21 6.16 -6.78
CA ALA A 95 -3.25 6.68 -5.42
C ALA A 95 -2.45 8.01 -5.25
N ARG A 96 -1.61 8.41 -6.21
CA ARG A 96 -0.81 9.63 -6.13
C ARG A 96 -1.65 10.90 -5.97
N ASN A 97 -1.16 11.78 -5.09
CA ASN A 97 -1.58 13.15 -4.95
C ASN A 97 -0.70 14.07 -5.81
N ASP A 98 -1.21 14.50 -6.96
CA ASP A 98 -0.51 15.46 -7.83
C ASP A 98 -0.69 16.92 -7.39
N GLY A 99 -1.41 17.16 -6.29
CA GLY A 99 -1.70 18.48 -5.74
C GLY A 99 -0.95 18.75 -4.45
N ALA A 100 -0.96 20.03 -4.01
CA ALA A 100 -0.39 20.38 -2.71
C ALA A 100 -0.97 19.50 -1.60
N LEU A 101 -0.08 18.90 -0.80
CA LEU A 101 -0.47 18.15 0.39
C LEU A 101 -1.33 19.05 1.26
N SER A 102 -2.58 18.63 1.50
CA SER A 102 -3.54 19.35 2.33
C SER A 102 -4.27 18.37 3.22
N GLY A 103 -4.66 18.82 4.41
CA GLY A 103 -5.28 17.96 5.41
C GLY A 103 -4.31 17.59 6.53
N SER A 104 -4.57 16.46 7.18
CA SER A 104 -3.83 16.03 8.35
C SER A 104 -3.78 14.52 8.45
N ALA A 105 -2.65 14.02 8.93
CA ALA A 105 -2.54 12.67 9.38
C ALA A 105 -3.14 12.51 10.78
N LEU A 106 -4.10 11.61 10.92
CA LEU A 106 -4.75 11.29 12.19
C LEU A 106 -4.24 9.94 12.68
N ALA A 107 -3.91 9.86 13.97
CA ALA A 107 -3.66 8.60 14.64
C ALA A 107 -4.98 7.99 15.14
N PHE A 108 -5.07 6.66 15.18
CA PHE A 108 -6.20 5.94 15.77
C PHE A 108 -5.75 4.65 16.47
N GLU A 109 -6.52 4.23 17.46
CA GLU A 109 -6.26 3.01 18.24
C GLU A 109 -6.64 1.74 17.45
N GLN A 110 -5.67 0.88 17.21
CA GLN A 110 -5.83 -0.45 16.60
C GLN A 110 -6.09 -1.51 17.68
N THR A 111 -7.16 -1.33 18.44
CA THR A 111 -7.53 -2.22 19.54
C THR A 111 -8.92 -2.83 19.33
N GLY A 112 -9.24 -3.88 20.08
CA GLY A 112 -10.54 -4.57 19.95
C GLY A 112 -10.75 -5.13 18.55
N SER A 113 -11.80 -4.69 17.85
CA SER A 113 -12.09 -5.11 16.47
C SER A 113 -11.19 -4.45 15.42
N TYR A 114 -10.38 -3.45 15.79
CA TYR A 114 -9.46 -2.72 14.90
C TYR A 114 -8.02 -3.22 14.99
N GLY A 115 -7.77 -4.16 15.91
CA GLY A 115 -6.47 -4.77 16.14
C GLY A 115 -6.48 -6.28 15.94
N ALA A 116 -5.27 -6.84 15.86
CA ALA A 116 -5.01 -8.27 15.88
C ALA A 116 -3.59 -8.53 16.41
N ALA A 117 -3.29 -9.77 16.78
CA ALA A 117 -1.91 -10.14 17.13
C ALA A 117 -0.96 -9.86 15.96
N GLY A 118 0.15 -9.16 16.24
CA GLY A 118 1.13 -8.74 15.23
C GLY A 118 0.88 -7.36 14.61
N MET A 119 -0.21 -6.68 14.99
CA MET A 119 -0.43 -5.26 14.67
C MET A 119 0.05 -4.38 15.83
N ASP A 120 0.49 -3.16 15.52
CA ASP A 120 0.76 -2.13 16.52
C ASP A 120 -0.56 -1.64 17.15
N GLY A 121 -0.47 -0.97 18.30
CA GLY A 121 -1.59 -0.34 18.98
C GLY A 121 -2.10 0.91 18.29
N THR A 122 -1.30 1.55 17.43
CA THR A 122 -1.66 2.79 16.73
C THR A 122 -1.52 2.66 15.22
N GLY A 123 -2.55 3.09 14.49
CA GLY A 123 -2.59 3.21 13.04
C GLY A 123 -2.73 4.67 12.60
N TYR A 124 -2.52 4.95 11.31
CA TYR A 124 -2.51 6.31 10.79
C TYR A 124 -3.34 6.46 9.52
N VAL A 125 -4.00 7.61 9.38
CA VAL A 125 -4.75 7.96 8.18
C VAL A 125 -4.44 9.38 7.75
N ASP A 126 -4.00 9.55 6.50
CA ASP A 126 -3.95 10.86 5.88
C ASP A 126 -5.33 11.22 5.34
N VAL A 127 -5.96 12.24 5.94
CA VAL A 127 -7.30 12.71 5.54
C VAL A 127 -7.16 14.07 4.85
N PRO A 128 -7.37 14.15 3.52
CA PRO A 128 -7.37 15.41 2.80
C PRO A 128 -8.40 16.42 3.33
N LEU A 129 -8.10 17.71 3.29
CA LEU A 129 -8.98 18.76 3.81
C LEU A 129 -10.39 18.72 3.19
N ALA A 130 -10.49 18.38 1.90
CA ALA A 130 -11.78 18.22 1.23
C ALA A 130 -12.63 17.10 1.84
N CYS A 131 -12.02 15.98 2.25
CA CYS A 131 -12.70 14.87 2.92
C CYS A 131 -13.13 15.27 4.34
N GLN A 132 -12.28 16.03 5.06
CA GLN A 132 -12.64 16.60 6.35
C GLN A 132 -13.84 17.56 6.25
N ALA A 133 -13.94 18.30 5.14
CA ALA A 133 -15.05 19.20 4.85
C ALA A 133 -16.35 18.48 4.39
N GLY A 134 -16.39 17.15 4.39
CA GLY A 134 -17.58 16.36 4.07
C GLY A 134 -17.74 16.01 2.59
N THR A 135 -16.71 16.20 1.77
CA THR A 135 -16.71 15.71 0.38
C THR A 135 -16.69 14.18 0.38
N LYS A 136 -17.40 13.55 -0.56
CA LYS A 136 -17.29 12.09 -0.78
C LYS A 136 -15.89 11.77 -1.30
N CYS A 137 -15.17 10.93 -0.57
CA CYS A 137 -13.81 10.51 -0.91
C CYS A 137 -13.70 9.00 -1.13
N THR A 138 -12.66 8.63 -1.87
CA THR A 138 -12.17 7.26 -2.02
C THR A 138 -11.29 6.89 -0.83
N LEU A 139 -11.19 5.59 -0.54
CA LEU A 139 -10.29 5.06 0.49
C LEU A 139 -9.35 4.05 -0.15
N HIS A 140 -8.06 4.32 -0.02
CA HIS A 140 -6.99 3.40 -0.36
C HIS A 140 -6.27 2.99 0.93
N VAL A 141 -5.98 1.69 1.08
CA VAL A 141 -5.26 1.14 2.24
C VAL A 141 -3.89 0.67 1.78
N ALA A 142 -2.80 1.27 2.28
CA ALA A 142 -1.45 0.74 2.12
C ALA A 142 -0.99 0.08 3.40
N LEU A 143 -0.29 -1.02 3.19
CA LEU A 143 0.33 -1.83 4.21
C LEU A 143 1.83 -1.68 4.02
N HIS A 144 2.55 -1.28 5.07
CA HIS A 144 4.00 -1.20 5.00
C HIS A 144 4.61 -2.61 4.92
N GLY A 145 5.81 -2.70 4.35
CA GLY A 145 6.59 -3.94 4.30
C GLY A 145 7.21 -4.31 5.65
N VAL A 146 7.83 -5.49 5.70
CA VAL A 146 8.62 -5.90 6.86
C VAL A 146 9.82 -4.96 7.02
N SER A 147 10.11 -4.55 8.26
CA SER A 147 11.25 -3.68 8.59
C SER A 147 11.25 -2.30 7.93
N ALA A 148 10.10 -1.87 7.41
CA ALA A 148 9.91 -0.58 6.75
C ALA A 148 10.20 0.65 7.66
N GLY A 149 10.34 0.47 8.98
CA GLY A 149 10.57 1.57 9.91
C GLY A 149 9.26 2.28 10.31
N PRO A 150 9.28 3.17 11.30
CA PRO A 150 8.10 3.87 11.80
C PRO A 150 7.58 4.93 10.80
N ARG A 151 6.44 5.56 11.09
CA ARG A 151 5.83 6.63 10.25
C ARG A 151 6.76 7.77 9.92
N GLN A 152 7.77 8.06 10.74
CA GLN A 152 8.73 9.11 10.40
C GLN A 152 9.36 8.85 9.02
N ASP A 153 9.54 7.59 8.64
CA ASP A 153 10.15 7.18 7.40
C ASP A 153 9.13 7.07 6.24
N TRP A 154 7.87 6.75 6.55
CA TRP A 154 6.79 6.55 5.55
C TRP A 154 5.80 7.70 5.45
N GLY A 155 5.88 8.71 6.32
CA GLY A 155 4.87 9.76 6.45
C GLY A 155 4.73 10.59 5.17
N GLN A 156 5.85 10.86 4.49
CA GLN A 156 5.84 11.55 3.20
C GLN A 156 5.22 10.69 2.11
N VAL A 157 5.56 9.41 2.05
CA VAL A 157 4.94 8.42 1.14
C VAL A 157 3.42 8.35 1.38
N CYS A 158 2.96 8.17 2.61
CA CYS A 158 1.53 8.10 2.90
C CYS A 158 0.77 9.37 2.53
N ALA A 159 1.36 10.54 2.76
CA ALA A 159 0.77 11.84 2.41
C ALA A 159 0.73 12.06 0.89
N GLU A 160 1.83 11.79 0.19
CA GLU A 160 1.95 11.88 -1.27
C GLU A 160 1.00 10.90 -1.96
N TYR A 161 0.71 9.74 -1.38
CA TYR A 161 -0.07 8.69 -2.05
C TYR A 161 -1.52 8.56 -1.55
N ARG A 162 -2.06 9.57 -0.86
CA ARG A 162 -3.46 9.63 -0.37
C ARG A 162 -3.88 8.36 0.39
N VAL A 163 -2.99 7.84 1.23
CA VAL A 163 -3.16 6.49 1.77
C VAL A 163 -3.63 6.47 3.22
N PHE A 164 -4.53 5.54 3.53
CA PHE A 164 -4.69 4.99 4.86
C PHE A 164 -3.58 3.96 5.15
N ALA A 165 -2.72 4.23 6.12
CA ALA A 165 -1.65 3.32 6.52
C ALA A 165 -2.09 2.46 7.72
N VAL A 166 -2.21 1.15 7.51
CA VAL A 166 -2.42 0.20 8.61
C VAL A 166 -1.06 -0.39 8.97
N GLY A 167 -0.52 0.01 10.12
CA GLY A 167 0.69 -0.58 10.66
C GLY A 167 1.61 0.40 11.39
N GLY A 168 2.40 -0.17 12.29
CA GLY A 168 2.97 0.49 13.44
C GLY A 168 3.94 1.60 13.18
N CYS A 169 3.73 2.68 13.91
CA CYS A 169 4.32 3.97 13.63
C CYS A 169 4.41 4.71 14.98
N GLU A 170 5.24 4.22 15.88
CA GLU A 170 5.33 4.74 17.26
C GLU A 170 5.85 6.19 17.33
N ARG A 171 5.11 7.02 18.08
CA ARG A 171 5.59 7.64 19.33
C ARG A 171 4.41 8.25 20.11
N ASP A 172 4.16 7.65 21.28
CA ASP A 172 3.62 8.29 22.49
C ASP A 172 2.11 8.64 22.55
N ASP A 173 1.56 8.41 23.74
CA ASP A 173 0.15 8.20 24.09
C ASP A 173 -0.81 9.38 23.84
N ARG A 174 -2.01 9.10 23.28
CA ARG A 174 -3.33 9.50 23.83
C ARG A 174 -4.55 9.05 22.96
N PRO A 175 -5.69 8.64 23.59
CA PRO A 175 -6.77 7.91 22.92
C PRO A 175 -7.85 8.83 22.33
N VAL A 176 -8.28 8.55 21.09
CA VAL A 176 -9.61 8.93 20.58
C VAL A 176 -10.11 7.87 19.60
N SER A 177 -11.39 7.50 19.71
CA SER A 177 -12.06 6.43 18.97
C SER A 177 -12.67 6.90 17.63
N ALA A 178 -12.58 6.08 16.57
CA ALA A 178 -13.43 6.22 15.38
C ALA A 178 -13.54 4.89 14.58
N GLY A 179 -14.69 4.68 13.96
CA GLY A 179 -15.14 3.39 13.42
C GLY A 179 -14.87 3.09 11.94
N TYR A 180 -15.01 1.80 11.59
CA TYR A 180 -14.80 1.23 10.25
C TYR A 180 -15.85 1.65 9.21
N GLY A 181 -15.40 1.92 7.98
CA GLY A 181 -16.22 1.83 6.77
C GLY A 181 -15.57 2.38 5.48
N GLY A 182 -15.47 1.54 4.43
CA GLY A 182 -15.52 2.00 3.03
C GLY A 182 -14.39 1.54 2.10
N TYR A 183 -14.61 0.45 1.35
CA TYR A 183 -13.90 0.10 0.10
C TYR A 183 -14.12 1.18 -0.97
N GLN A 184 -13.10 1.86 -1.50
CA GLN A 184 -13.14 2.48 -2.86
C GLN A 184 -11.74 2.99 -3.27
N ASP A 185 -10.85 2.10 -3.71
CA ASP A 185 -10.18 2.22 -5.01
C ASP A 185 -10.05 0.78 -5.45
N ASN A 186 -10.67 0.40 -6.57
CA ASN A 186 -10.93 -1.00 -6.90
C ASN A 186 -9.66 -1.71 -7.44
N THR A 187 -8.50 -1.25 -6.97
CA THR A 187 -7.16 -1.59 -7.39
C THR A 187 -6.43 -2.28 -6.25
N LEU A 188 -5.89 -3.47 -6.51
CA LEU A 188 -5.03 -4.20 -5.58
C LEU A 188 -3.57 -3.95 -5.98
N HIS A 189 -2.75 -3.42 -5.07
CA HIS A 189 -1.33 -3.14 -5.32
C HIS A 189 -0.44 -4.18 -4.62
N PHE A 190 0.51 -4.75 -5.36
CA PHE A 190 1.54 -5.65 -4.84
C PHE A 190 2.90 -5.18 -5.36
N ILE A 191 3.83 -4.88 -4.45
CA ILE A 191 5.15 -4.30 -4.72
C ILE A 191 6.20 -5.12 -3.96
#